data_AF-A0A2W6XHD5-F1
#
_entry.id   AF-A0A2W6XHD5-F1
#
_cell.length_a   1.000
_cell.length_b   1.000
_cell.length_c   1.000
_cell.angle_alpha   90.00
_cell.angle_beta   90.00
_cell.angle_gamma   90.00
#
_symmetry.space_group_name_H-M   'P 1'
#
loop_
_entity.id
_entity.type
_entity.pdbx_description
1 polymer ?
#
loop_
_entity_poly.entity_id
_entity_poly.type
_entity_poly.pdbx_seq_one_letter_code
_entity_poly.pdbx_strand_id
1 'polypeptide(L)'
;MATRGKMGDGDRLFAEGFKTARSARGMTHPQVVDAMNELGFNFAQQTVYKIENGLRRVTIGEAIALADVIGVPLEKLLPREDNLRELQIVRDLRAAEVMRAQHAMQSAEREYEAALARAAAADASYSEARSVTSQLEDVRRARQRAERKGNGTLAAKLQIAEEDLTDRLRDGD
;
A
#
# COMPACT_ATOMS: atom_id res chain seq x y z
N MET A 1 -23.15 -26.59 47.94
CA MET A 1 -22.43 -25.62 47.09
C MET A 1 -21.06 -26.20 46.76
N ALA A 2 -20.85 -26.67 45.53
CA ALA A 2 -19.61 -27.33 45.15
C ALA A 2 -18.46 -26.31 45.01
N THR A 3 -17.35 -26.62 45.66
CA THR A 3 -16.08 -25.90 45.66
C THR A 3 -15.62 -25.63 44.23
N ARG A 4 -15.55 -24.34 43.85
CA ARG A 4 -14.89 -23.86 42.63
C ARG A 4 -13.39 -24.12 42.78
N GLY A 5 -12.96 -25.36 42.52
CA GLY A 5 -11.56 -25.73 42.49
C GLY A 5 -10.84 -24.79 41.55
N LYS A 6 -9.84 -24.04 42.05
CA LYS A 6 -9.04 -23.13 41.23
C LYS A 6 -8.51 -23.90 40.03
N MET A 7 -9.07 -23.60 38.87
CA MET A 7 -8.58 -24.08 37.59
C MET A 7 -7.21 -23.42 37.34
N GLY A 8 -6.24 -24.15 36.81
CA GLY A 8 -4.93 -23.57 36.52
C GLY A 8 -5.06 -22.50 35.43
N ASP A 9 -4.17 -21.49 35.43
CA ASP A 9 -4.25 -20.40 34.44
C ASP A 9 -4.22 -20.94 32.99
N GLY A 10 -3.47 -22.02 32.72
CA GLY A 10 -3.42 -22.67 31.40
C GLY A 10 -4.75 -23.31 30.95
N ASP A 11 -5.48 -23.97 31.86
CA ASP A 11 -6.80 -24.54 31.56
C ASP A 11 -7.81 -23.44 31.19
N ARG A 12 -7.73 -22.27 31.86
CA ARG A 12 -8.59 -21.11 31.57
C ARG A 12 -8.28 -20.51 30.21
N LEU A 13 -7.00 -20.29 29.92
CA LEU A 13 -6.55 -19.77 28.63
C LEU A 13 -6.98 -20.70 27.48
N PHE A 14 -6.81 -22.01 27.67
CA PHE A 14 -7.27 -23.00 26.70
C PHE A 14 -8.78 -22.91 26.48
N ALA A 15 -9.59 -22.87 27.55
CA ALA A 15 -11.04 -22.79 27.46
C ALA A 15 -11.52 -21.56 26.67
N GLU A 16 -10.93 -20.40 26.93
CA GLU A 16 -11.26 -19.15 26.22
C GLU A 16 -10.84 -19.19 24.74
N GLY A 17 -9.62 -19.66 24.46
CA GLY A 17 -9.11 -19.81 23.11
C GLY A 17 -9.93 -20.81 22.30
N PHE A 18 -10.23 -21.96 22.88
CA PHE A 18 -11.08 -23.00 22.29
C PHE A 18 -12.48 -22.49 21.97
N LYS A 19 -13.15 -21.82 22.92
CA LYS A 19 -14.50 -21.25 22.70
C LYS A 19 -14.52 -20.26 21.55
N THR A 20 -13.51 -19.39 21.50
CA THR A 20 -13.36 -18.36 20.45
C THR A 20 -13.14 -19.01 19.09
N ALA A 21 -12.19 -19.94 19.01
CA ALA A 21 -11.87 -20.67 17.78
C ALA A 21 -13.05 -21.49 17.25
N ARG A 22 -13.74 -22.23 18.13
CA ARG A 22 -14.94 -23.00 17.78
C ARG A 22 -16.02 -22.09 17.18
N SER A 23 -16.30 -20.97 17.83
CA SER A 23 -17.32 -20.02 17.39
C SER A 23 -16.95 -19.37 16.06
N ALA A 24 -15.68 -19.00 15.85
CA ALA A 24 -15.18 -18.46 14.59
C ALA A 24 -15.27 -19.47 13.42
N ARG A 25 -15.16 -20.77 13.72
CA ARG A 25 -15.38 -21.87 12.77
C ARG A 25 -16.85 -22.23 12.55
N GLY A 26 -17.79 -21.61 13.28
CA GLY A 26 -19.21 -21.91 13.19
C GLY A 26 -19.59 -23.31 13.70
N MET A 27 -18.71 -23.99 14.45
CA MET A 27 -18.99 -25.33 14.95
C MET A 27 -19.89 -25.27 16.19
N THR A 28 -20.91 -26.11 16.24
CA THR A 28 -21.80 -26.27 17.40
C THR A 28 -21.21 -27.26 18.42
N HIS A 29 -21.70 -27.26 19.66
CA HIS A 29 -21.26 -28.25 20.67
C HIS A 29 -21.51 -29.70 20.24
N PRO A 30 -22.68 -30.08 19.68
CA PRO A 30 -22.90 -31.45 19.20
C PRO A 30 -21.87 -31.88 18.15
N GLN A 31 -21.53 -31.02 17.18
CA GLN A 31 -20.53 -31.35 16.17
C GLN A 31 -19.14 -31.63 16.75
N VAL A 32 -18.75 -30.89 17.80
CA VAL A 32 -17.50 -31.17 18.52
C VAL A 32 -17.58 -32.50 19.27
N VAL A 33 -18.72 -32.80 19.90
CA VAL A 33 -18.93 -34.06 20.60
C VAL A 33 -18.81 -35.24 19.65
N ASP A 34 -19.49 -35.18 18.50
CA ASP A 34 -19.47 -36.23 17.49
C ASP A 34 -18.04 -36.48 17.01
N ALA A 35 -17.31 -35.41 16.63
CA ALA A 35 -15.92 -35.52 16.19
C ALA A 35 -14.98 -36.05 17.28
N MET A 36 -15.16 -35.65 18.54
CA MET A 36 -14.34 -36.16 19.64
C MET A 36 -14.65 -37.64 19.95
N ASN A 37 -15.90 -38.05 19.81
CA ASN A 37 -16.31 -39.44 19.99
C ASN A 37 -15.78 -40.34 18.87
N GLU A 38 -15.74 -39.84 17.63
CA GLU A 38 -15.09 -40.51 16.50
C GLU A 38 -13.58 -40.74 16.74
N LEU A 39 -12.93 -39.83 17.47
CA LEU A 39 -11.53 -39.96 17.90
C LEU A 39 -11.36 -40.87 19.13
N GLY A 40 -12.43 -41.51 19.62
CA GLY A 40 -12.40 -42.47 20.72
C GLY A 40 -12.49 -41.84 22.11
N PHE A 41 -12.78 -40.55 22.23
CA PHE A 41 -13.07 -39.91 23.51
C PHE A 41 -14.53 -40.16 23.91
N ASN A 42 -14.85 -40.08 25.22
CA ASN A 42 -16.22 -40.16 25.70
C ASN A 42 -16.72 -38.77 26.08
N PHE A 43 -17.12 -37.99 25.07
CA PHE A 43 -17.62 -36.63 25.24
C PHE A 43 -19.14 -36.63 25.21
N ALA A 44 -19.71 -35.83 26.12
CA ALA A 44 -21.11 -35.43 26.09
C ALA A 44 -21.18 -33.93 25.82
N GLN A 45 -22.32 -33.43 25.37
CA GLN A 45 -22.51 -31.98 25.13
C GLN A 45 -22.22 -31.14 26.39
N GLN A 46 -22.56 -31.67 27.57
CA GLN A 46 -22.22 -31.05 28.85
C GLN A 46 -20.70 -30.97 29.10
N THR A 47 -19.90 -31.88 28.54
CA THR A 47 -18.43 -31.86 28.66
C THR A 47 -17.88 -30.62 27.96
N VAL A 48 -18.29 -30.38 26.70
CA VAL A 48 -17.87 -29.19 25.93
C VAL A 48 -18.28 -27.91 26.64
N TYR A 49 -19.54 -27.82 27.11
CA TYR A 49 -20.01 -26.69 27.90
C TYR A 49 -19.16 -26.47 29.16
N LYS A 50 -18.86 -27.52 29.93
CA LYS A 50 -18.06 -27.40 31.15
C LYS A 50 -16.62 -26.98 30.86
N ILE A 51 -16.03 -27.46 29.76
CA ILE A 51 -14.70 -27.02 29.32
C ILE A 51 -14.72 -25.53 29.01
N GLU A 52 -15.63 -25.07 28.14
CA GLU A 52 -15.70 -23.66 27.73
C GLU A 52 -15.99 -22.68 28.86
N ASN A 53 -16.67 -23.13 29.91
CA ASN A 53 -16.96 -22.32 31.09
C ASN A 53 -15.93 -22.50 32.22
N GLY A 54 -14.85 -23.26 31.97
CA GLY A 54 -13.81 -23.50 32.96
C GLY A 54 -14.29 -24.27 34.20
N LEU A 55 -15.33 -25.07 34.03
CA LEU A 55 -15.90 -25.95 35.06
C LEU A 55 -15.27 -27.35 35.04
N ARG A 56 -14.48 -27.67 34.01
CA ARG A 56 -13.78 -28.94 33.86
C ARG A 56 -12.40 -28.68 33.23
N ARG A 57 -11.36 -29.29 33.81
CA ARG A 57 -10.00 -29.30 33.25
C ARG A 57 -9.93 -30.17 32.00
N VAL A 58 -8.97 -29.89 31.14
CA VAL A 58 -8.74 -30.64 29.90
C VAL A 58 -7.38 -31.32 30.02
N THR A 59 -7.32 -32.61 29.72
CA THR A 59 -6.02 -33.29 29.65
C THR A 59 -5.25 -32.85 28.41
N ILE A 60 -3.93 -32.98 28.37
CA ILE A 60 -3.13 -32.62 27.18
C ILE A 60 -3.62 -33.39 25.93
N GLY A 61 -3.94 -34.68 26.08
CA GLY A 61 -4.47 -35.48 24.98
C GLY A 61 -5.82 -34.98 24.46
N GLU A 62 -6.73 -34.59 25.36
CA GLU A 62 -8.00 -33.97 24.98
C GLU A 62 -7.78 -32.62 24.29
N ALA A 63 -6.83 -31.80 24.77
CA ALA A 63 -6.55 -30.48 24.20
C ALA A 63 -6.00 -30.57 22.77
N ILE A 64 -5.11 -31.54 22.51
CA ILE A 64 -4.58 -31.81 21.15
C ILE A 64 -5.71 -32.25 20.22
N ALA A 65 -6.52 -33.23 20.64
CA ALA A 65 -7.63 -33.71 19.82
C ALA A 65 -8.66 -32.60 19.53
N LEU A 66 -8.98 -31.77 20.52
CA LEU A 66 -9.87 -30.61 20.35
C LEU A 66 -9.28 -29.57 19.38
N ALA A 67 -7.98 -29.35 19.40
CA ALA A 67 -7.27 -28.47 18.47
C ALA A 67 -7.37 -28.99 17.03
N ASP A 68 -7.17 -30.30 16.84
CA ASP A 68 -7.27 -30.98 15.55
C ASP A 68 -8.72 -30.93 15.00
N VAL A 69 -9.72 -31.21 15.84
CA VAL A 69 -11.15 -31.14 15.47
C VAL A 69 -11.55 -29.76 14.96
N ILE A 70 -11.02 -28.69 15.54
CA ILE A 70 -11.30 -27.30 15.12
C ILE A 70 -10.38 -26.87 13.96
N GLY A 71 -9.30 -27.60 13.71
CA GLY A 71 -8.28 -27.26 12.71
C GLY A 71 -7.52 -25.98 13.06
N VAL A 72 -7.16 -25.82 14.33
CA VAL A 72 -6.37 -24.68 14.84
C VAL A 72 -5.21 -25.23 15.67
N PRO A 73 -3.95 -24.86 15.40
CA PRO A 73 -2.81 -25.32 16.21
C PRO A 73 -3.02 -25.05 17.70
N LEU A 74 -2.66 -26.01 18.55
CA LEU A 74 -2.87 -25.94 20.00
C LEU A 74 -2.26 -24.67 20.62
N GLU A 75 -1.13 -24.20 20.10
CA GLU A 75 -0.45 -22.98 20.54
C GLU A 75 -1.30 -21.72 20.34
N LYS A 76 -2.18 -21.72 19.32
CA LYS A 76 -3.11 -20.62 19.08
C LYS A 76 -4.34 -20.65 19.99
N LEU A 77 -4.63 -21.80 20.60
CA LEU A 77 -5.70 -21.94 21.60
C LEU A 77 -5.22 -21.53 23.01
N LEU A 78 -3.91 -21.31 23.18
CA LEU A 78 -3.29 -20.84 24.41
C LEU A 78 -2.80 -19.39 24.21
N PRO A 79 -3.68 -18.38 24.24
CA PRO A 79 -3.26 -17.00 24.08
C PRO A 79 -2.31 -16.63 25.22
N ARG A 80 -1.01 -16.46 24.89
CA ARG A 80 -0.03 -15.85 25.79
C ARG A 80 -0.07 -14.34 25.61
N GLU A 81 0.04 -13.58 26.69
CA GLU A 81 0.14 -12.10 26.61
C GLU A 81 1.32 -11.66 25.71
N ASP A 82 2.40 -12.44 25.68
CA ASP A 82 3.56 -12.22 24.81
C ASP A 82 3.21 -12.28 23.31
N ASN A 83 2.28 -13.17 22.91
CA ASN A 83 1.88 -13.33 21.51
C ASN A 83 1.12 -12.09 20.99
N LEU A 84 0.36 -11.41 21.86
CA LEU A 84 -0.37 -10.20 21.48
C LEU A 84 0.58 -9.02 21.24
N ARG A 85 1.64 -8.90 22.06
CA ARG A 85 2.66 -7.86 21.91
C ARG A 85 3.49 -8.05 20.64
N GLU A 86 3.88 -9.28 20.34
CA GLU A 86 4.62 -9.61 19.12
C GLU A 86 3.77 -9.33 17.86
N LEU A 87 2.49 -9.73 17.86
CA LEU A 87 1.57 -9.42 16.77
C LEU A 87 1.39 -7.90 16.57
N GLN A 88 1.34 -7.12 17.65
CA GLN A 88 1.23 -5.67 17.56
C GLN A 88 2.50 -5.05 16.95
N ILE A 89 3.68 -5.50 17.37
CA ILE A 89 4.97 -5.04 16.79
C ILE A 89 5.01 -5.32 15.29
N VAL A 90 4.66 -6.54 14.86
CA VAL A 90 4.63 -6.90 13.44
C VAL A 90 3.64 -6.01 12.67
N ARG A 91 2.47 -5.72 13.25
CA ARG A 91 1.48 -4.83 12.63
C ARG A 91 2.02 -3.41 12.48
N ASP A 92 2.66 -2.87 13.51
CA ASP A 92 3.20 -1.51 13.49
C ASP A 92 4.34 -1.38 12.49
N LEU A 93 5.21 -2.38 12.40
CA LEU A 93 6.29 -2.44 11.41
C LEU A 93 5.74 -2.44 9.98
N ARG A 94 4.70 -3.24 9.70
CA ARG A 94 4.03 -3.26 8.39
C ARG A 94 3.35 -1.93 8.08
N ALA A 95 2.71 -1.30 9.06
CA ALA A 95 2.11 0.01 8.86
C ALA A 95 3.17 1.07 8.51
N ALA A 96 4.33 1.04 9.20
CA ALA A 96 5.44 1.93 8.91
C ALA A 96 6.06 1.70 7.52
N GLU A 97 6.12 0.45 7.05
CA GLU A 97 6.53 0.13 5.69
C GLU A 97 5.58 0.72 4.64
N VAL A 98 4.27 0.55 4.82
CA VAL A 98 3.25 1.10 3.92
C VAL A 98 3.34 2.63 3.85
N MET A 99 3.47 3.30 5.00
CA MET A 99 3.61 4.77 5.02
C MET A 99 4.85 5.24 4.27
N ARG A 100 6.00 4.55 4.43
CA ARG A 100 7.22 4.88 3.70
C ARG A 100 7.05 4.71 2.19
N ALA A 101 6.42 3.62 1.76
CA ALA A 101 6.13 3.39 0.34
C ALA A 101 5.20 4.47 -0.24
N GLN A 102 4.18 4.89 0.51
CA GLN A 102 3.29 5.98 0.09
C GLN A 102 4.02 7.32 -0.07
N HIS A 103 4.88 7.66 0.88
CA HIS A 103 5.69 8.88 0.79
C HIS A 103 6.65 8.85 -0.41
N ALA A 104 7.30 7.72 -0.67
CA ALA A 104 8.17 7.55 -1.83
C ALA A 104 7.40 7.67 -3.16
N MET A 105 6.18 7.13 -3.21
CA MET A 105 5.31 7.26 -4.38
C MET A 105 4.93 8.73 -4.63
N GLN A 106 4.54 9.45 -3.58
CA GLN A 106 4.18 10.87 -3.67
C GLN A 106 5.36 11.76 -4.09
N SER A 107 6.58 11.47 -3.62
CA SER A 107 7.76 12.21 -4.05
C SER A 107 8.08 11.94 -5.53
N ALA A 108 8.01 10.68 -5.95
CA ALA A 108 8.24 10.31 -7.35
C ALA A 108 7.21 10.94 -8.30
N GLU A 109 5.95 11.03 -7.89
CA GLU A 109 4.89 11.69 -8.66
C GLU A 109 5.17 13.18 -8.86
N ARG A 110 5.57 13.89 -7.79
CA ARG A 110 5.96 15.31 -7.88
C ARG A 110 7.18 15.53 -8.78
N GLU A 111 8.16 14.64 -8.70
CA GLU A 111 9.35 14.70 -9.56
C GLU A 111 8.99 14.48 -11.03
N TYR A 112 8.08 13.53 -11.30
CA TYR A 112 7.56 13.28 -12.64
C TYR A 112 6.80 14.49 -13.20
N GLU A 113 5.89 15.09 -12.43
CA GLU A 113 5.17 16.30 -12.84
C GLU A 113 6.12 17.47 -13.12
N ALA A 114 7.13 17.67 -12.27
CA ALA A 114 8.14 18.69 -12.48
C ALA A 114 8.98 18.43 -13.75
N ALA A 115 9.29 17.16 -14.04
CA ALA A 115 10.00 16.78 -15.26
C ALA A 115 9.13 17.04 -16.51
N LEU A 116 7.84 16.71 -16.45
CA LEU A 116 6.88 16.98 -17.52
C LEU A 116 6.77 18.47 -17.81
N ALA A 117 6.68 19.31 -16.77
CA ALA A 117 6.62 20.75 -16.91
C ALA A 117 7.89 21.34 -17.55
N ARG A 118 9.07 20.83 -17.17
CA ARG A 118 10.35 21.23 -17.79
C ARG A 118 10.41 20.83 -19.27
N ALA A 119 9.95 19.63 -19.62
CA ALA A 119 9.90 19.17 -21.01
C ALA A 119 8.97 20.04 -21.85
N ALA A 120 7.76 20.34 -21.35
CA ALA A 120 6.81 21.21 -22.04
C ALA A 120 7.34 22.64 -22.24
N ALA A 121 8.05 23.19 -21.24
CA ALA A 121 8.70 24.49 -21.36
C ALA A 121 9.82 24.49 -22.42
N ALA A 122 10.63 23.42 -22.46
CA ALA A 122 11.67 23.25 -23.47
C ALA A 122 11.08 23.12 -24.88
N ASP A 123 10.00 22.35 -25.04
CA ASP A 123 9.29 22.22 -26.32
C ASP A 123 8.71 23.55 -26.80
N ALA A 124 8.14 24.34 -25.88
CA ALA A 124 7.61 25.67 -26.18
C ALA A 124 8.73 26.62 -26.64
N SER A 125 9.83 26.70 -25.88
CA SER A 125 11.01 27.49 -26.22
C SER A 125 11.59 27.09 -27.59
N TYR A 126 11.73 25.79 -27.85
CA TYR A 126 12.20 25.28 -29.13
C TYR A 126 11.27 25.67 -30.29
N SER A 127 9.95 25.59 -30.08
CA SER A 127 8.97 25.97 -31.10
C SER A 127 9.02 27.47 -31.43
N GLU A 128 9.23 28.32 -30.43
CA GLU A 128 9.38 29.76 -30.59
C GLU A 128 10.68 30.10 -31.33
N ALA A 129 11.82 29.56 -30.89
CA ALA A 129 13.11 29.75 -31.54
C ALA A 129 13.07 29.33 -33.02
N ARG A 130 12.40 28.22 -33.33
CA ARG A 130 12.19 27.77 -34.71
C ARG A 130 11.33 28.75 -35.52
N SER A 131 10.28 29.30 -34.92
CA SER A 131 9.42 30.30 -35.57
C SER A 131 10.19 31.59 -35.88
N VAL A 132 10.95 32.11 -34.90
CA VAL A 132 11.77 33.32 -35.07
C VAL A 132 12.86 33.09 -36.13
N THR A 133 13.50 31.93 -36.12
CA THR A 133 14.49 31.56 -37.16
C THR A 133 13.87 31.56 -38.56
N SER A 134 12.66 31.00 -38.72
CA SER A 134 11.93 31.04 -40.01
C SER A 134 11.62 32.47 -40.46
N GLN A 135 11.13 33.32 -39.54
CA GLN A 135 10.85 34.73 -39.83
C GLN A 135 12.12 35.48 -40.26
N LEU A 136 13.24 35.22 -39.59
CA LEU A 136 14.52 35.83 -39.91
C LEU A 136 15.00 35.46 -41.33
N GLU A 137 14.85 34.19 -41.72
CA GLU A 137 15.15 33.77 -43.09
C GLU A 137 14.29 34.49 -44.13
N ASP A 138 12.99 34.64 -43.86
CA ASP A 138 12.07 35.34 -44.77
C ASP A 138 12.41 36.83 -44.90
N VAL A 139 12.75 37.50 -43.79
CA VAL A 139 13.20 38.90 -43.79
C VAL A 139 14.51 39.05 -44.57
N ARG A 140 15.49 38.17 -44.36
CA ARG A 140 16.77 38.17 -45.10
C ARG A 140 16.53 38.02 -46.61
N ARG A 141 15.66 37.09 -47.01
CA ARG A 141 15.28 36.89 -48.42
C ARG A 141 14.57 38.12 -48.99
N ALA A 142 13.67 38.74 -48.24
CA ALA A 142 12.96 39.95 -48.65
C ALA A 142 13.92 41.14 -48.82
N ARG A 143 14.87 41.32 -47.90
CA ARG A 143 15.89 42.38 -47.96
C ARG A 143 16.73 42.24 -49.22
N GLN A 144 17.25 41.04 -49.47
CA GLN A 144 18.05 40.75 -50.68
C GLN A 144 17.27 41.04 -51.97
N ARG A 145 15.96 40.76 -52.00
CA ARG A 145 15.08 41.11 -53.14
C ARG A 145 14.90 42.62 -53.28
N ALA A 146 14.75 43.37 -52.19
CA ALA A 146 14.61 44.82 -52.21
C ALA A 146 15.89 45.51 -52.70
N GLU A 147 17.05 45.04 -52.25
CA GLU A 147 18.38 45.51 -52.69
C GLU A 147 18.56 45.30 -54.19
N ARG A 148 18.26 44.10 -54.71
CA ARG A 148 18.32 43.80 -56.15
C ARG A 148 17.41 44.70 -57.00
N LYS A 149 16.31 45.19 -56.43
CA LYS A 149 15.36 46.11 -57.09
C LYS A 149 15.72 47.59 -56.89
N GLY A 150 16.81 47.91 -56.20
CA GLY A 150 17.23 49.28 -55.92
C GLY A 150 16.35 50.03 -54.91
N ASN A 151 15.50 49.33 -54.14
CA ASN A 151 14.63 49.96 -53.15
C ASN A 151 15.33 50.09 -51.78
N GLY A 152 16.23 51.06 -51.68
CA GLY A 152 17.06 51.28 -50.48
C GLY A 152 16.25 51.56 -49.20
N THR A 153 15.12 52.27 -49.30
CA THR A 153 14.26 52.56 -48.15
C THR A 153 13.61 51.29 -47.59
N LEU A 154 13.16 50.38 -48.45
CA LEU A 154 12.62 49.09 -48.01
C LEU A 154 13.71 48.18 -47.45
N ALA A 155 14.90 48.16 -48.08
CA ALA A 155 16.04 47.38 -47.60
C ALA A 155 16.47 47.80 -46.18
N ALA A 156 16.53 49.11 -45.90
CA ALA A 156 16.86 49.63 -44.57
C ALA A 156 15.80 49.25 -43.51
N LYS A 157 14.50 49.29 -43.84
CA LYS A 157 13.44 48.83 -42.93
C LYS A 157 13.55 47.34 -42.61
N LEU A 158 13.87 46.52 -43.61
CA LEU A 158 14.05 45.08 -43.43
C LEU A 158 15.32 44.74 -42.66
N GLN A 159 16.38 45.55 -42.77
CA GLN A 159 17.57 45.41 -41.93
C GLN A 159 17.26 45.63 -40.45
N ILE A 160 16.47 46.67 -40.11
CA ILE A 160 16.05 46.90 -38.72
C ILE A 160 15.23 45.72 -38.19
N ALA A 161 14.32 45.17 -39.01
CA ALA A 161 13.55 43.98 -38.64
C ALA A 161 14.42 42.71 -38.49
N GLU A 162 15.50 42.58 -39.28
CA GLU A 162 16.47 41.49 -39.14
C GLU A 162 17.25 41.60 -37.83
N GLU A 163 17.68 42.81 -37.45
CA GLU A 163 18.37 43.10 -36.20
C GLU A 163 17.47 42.77 -34.99
N ASP A 164 16.21 43.23 -34.98
CA ASP A 164 15.22 42.92 -33.93
C ASP A 164 14.97 41.40 -33.75
N LEU A 165 14.80 40.67 -34.85
CA LEU A 165 14.63 39.20 -34.78
C LEU A 165 15.91 38.48 -34.34
N THR A 166 17.08 39.01 -34.66
CA THR A 166 18.38 38.46 -34.22
C THR A 166 18.57 38.68 -32.73
N ASP A 167 18.21 39.86 -32.21
CA ASP A 167 18.26 40.16 -30.77
C ASP A 167 17.27 39.27 -30.00
N ARG A 168 16.05 39.06 -30.53
CA ARG A 168 15.08 38.13 -29.94
C ARG A 168 15.56 36.68 -29.84
N LEU A 169 16.42 36.21 -30.76
CA LEU A 169 17.05 34.89 -30.66
C LEU A 169 18.16 34.87 -29.61
N ARG A 170 18.85 35.98 -29.41
CA ARG A 170 19.94 36.11 -28.43
C ARG A 170 19.40 36.24 -27.00
N ASP A 171 18.26 36.89 -26.83
CA ASP A 171 17.60 37.10 -25.54
C ASP A 171 16.71 35.93 -25.11
N GLY A 172 16.51 34.92 -25.98
CA GLY A 172 15.68 33.74 -25.74
C GLY A 172 16.43 32.49 -25.21
N ASP A 173 17.75 32.56 -25.07
CA ASP A 173 18.63 31.54 -24.44
C ASP A 173 18.88 31.84 -22.95
#